data_AF-A0A6N9NKV3-F1
#
_entry.id   AF-A0A6N9NKV3-F1
#
_cell.length_a   1.000
_cell.length_b   1.000
_cell.length_c   1.000
_cell.angle_alpha   90.00
_cell.angle_beta   90.00
_cell.angle_gamma   90.00
#
_symmetry.space_group_name_H-M   'P 1'
#
loop_
_entity.id
_entity.type
_entity.pdbx_description
1 polymer ?
#
loop_
_entity_poly.entity_id
_entity_poly.type
_entity_poly.pdbx_seq_one_letter_code
_entity_poly.pdbx_strand_id
1 'polypeptide(L)'
;MKKLLLSALVLFAGASYAQQDPQFTQNMFNKLAVNPGFAGTSNAYCGTLISRQQWMGFEGNPQTNLFSLDAKIRPFDRFNSGVGLTIMQDEIGPEKTFSAKLAYAYHKTIGNGLLSVGVEGGVYNKNINGDWVTGGFFGDGSEDPSIPNGEASDLSFDLGVGAYYVTTDYYVGISSTHLTVPSLSGKATRSSFEYSLARHFYVMGGYNISFSSPFVLKPSIFIKSDVSSTQIDVNALLEWNETVWGGFTYRYEDAVAILAGVNVPMIDGLKVGVSYDFSTSILNEYNDGSLEFMLGYCYPIKNPLKIQRYKSVRFL
;
A
#
# COMPACT_ATOMS: atom_id res chain seq x y z
N MET A 1 40.73 -25.55 -5.80
CA MET A 1 39.84 -24.51 -6.38
C MET A 1 38.34 -24.81 -6.18
N LYS A 2 37.84 -26.03 -6.40
CA LYS A 2 36.41 -26.36 -6.16
C LYS A 2 35.94 -26.28 -4.69
N LYS A 3 36.85 -26.47 -3.72
CA LYS A 3 36.51 -26.38 -2.28
C LYS A 3 36.40 -24.95 -1.74
N LEU A 4 37.01 -23.95 -2.40
CA LEU A 4 36.91 -22.52 -2.02
C LEU A 4 35.62 -21.86 -2.53
N LEU A 5 35.05 -22.37 -3.63
CA LEU A 5 33.76 -21.92 -4.16
C LEU A 5 32.58 -22.33 -3.27
N LEU A 6 32.65 -23.49 -2.59
CA LEU A 6 31.63 -23.89 -1.62
C LEU A 6 31.68 -23.05 -0.33
N SER A 7 32.88 -22.65 0.11
CA SER A 7 33.05 -21.79 1.29
C SER A 7 32.52 -20.37 1.07
N ALA A 8 32.63 -19.86 -0.17
CA ALA A 8 32.08 -18.56 -0.55
C ALA A 8 30.55 -18.58 -0.70
N LEU A 9 29.95 -19.74 -0.98
CA LEU A 9 28.50 -19.90 -1.11
C LEU A 9 27.78 -20.00 0.25
N VAL A 10 28.48 -20.48 1.29
CA VAL A 10 27.94 -20.58 2.66
C VAL A 10 28.02 -19.26 3.44
N LEU A 11 28.83 -18.29 2.97
CA LEU A 11 28.93 -16.95 3.55
C LEU A 11 27.79 -15.99 3.13
N PHE A 12 26.85 -16.46 2.29
CA PHE A 12 25.63 -15.73 1.91
C PHE A 12 24.37 -16.22 2.63
N ALA A 13 24.51 -16.91 3.76
CA ALA A 13 23.44 -16.99 4.76
C ALA A 13 23.31 -15.63 5.46
N GLY A 14 22.93 -14.60 4.70
CA GLY A 14 22.51 -13.32 5.26
C GLY A 14 21.28 -13.56 6.12
N ALA A 15 21.23 -12.90 7.28
CA ALA A 15 20.04 -12.85 8.10
C ALA A 15 18.83 -12.51 7.20
N SER A 16 17.86 -13.42 7.13
CA SER A 16 16.61 -13.16 6.43
C SER A 16 15.83 -12.13 7.23
N TYR A 17 15.92 -10.87 6.81
CA TYR A 17 15.01 -9.82 7.27
C TYR A 17 13.69 -10.00 6.50
N ALA A 18 12.87 -10.98 6.92
CA ALA A 18 11.65 -11.38 6.21
C ALA A 18 10.43 -10.51 6.51
N GLN A 19 10.63 -9.26 6.93
CA GLN A 19 9.53 -8.37 7.33
C GLN A 19 9.06 -7.56 6.14
N GLN A 20 7.93 -7.98 5.59
CA GLN A 20 7.29 -7.37 4.43
C GLN A 20 6.23 -6.37 4.88
N ASP A 21 6.12 -5.25 4.16
CA ASP A 21 4.95 -4.37 4.28
C ASP A 21 3.65 -5.17 3.98
N PRO A 22 2.52 -4.85 4.63
CA PRO A 22 1.25 -5.55 4.39
C PRO A 22 0.88 -5.61 2.92
N GLN A 23 0.29 -6.73 2.49
CA GLN A 23 -0.08 -6.95 1.10
C GLN A 23 -1.56 -6.71 0.87
N PHE A 24 -1.90 -5.96 -0.19
CA PHE A 24 -3.27 -5.72 -0.61
C PHE A 24 -3.52 -6.25 -2.02
N THR A 25 -4.65 -6.92 -2.22
CA THR A 25 -5.06 -7.44 -3.53
C THR A 25 -5.56 -6.32 -4.41
N GLN A 26 -6.31 -5.38 -3.83
CA GLN A 26 -6.79 -4.18 -4.49
C GLN A 26 -5.72 -3.07 -4.56
N ASN A 27 -4.45 -3.45 -4.83
CA ASN A 27 -3.31 -2.53 -4.92
C ASN A 27 -3.54 -1.38 -5.92
N MET A 28 -4.31 -1.61 -7.00
CA MET A 28 -4.65 -0.58 -7.98
C MET A 28 -5.50 0.56 -7.41
N PHE A 29 -6.15 0.35 -6.26
CA PHE A 29 -6.92 1.35 -5.53
C PHE A 29 -6.16 1.93 -4.32
N ASN A 30 -5.03 1.35 -3.93
CA ASN A 30 -4.19 1.78 -2.82
C ASN A 30 -2.83 2.36 -3.27
N LYS A 31 -2.85 3.35 -4.18
CA LYS A 31 -1.60 3.92 -4.71
C LYS A 31 -0.91 4.87 -3.72
N LEU A 32 -1.68 5.58 -2.90
CA LEU A 32 -1.13 6.59 -1.98
C LEU A 32 -0.27 5.96 -0.88
N ALA A 33 -0.68 4.82 -0.31
CA ALA A 33 -0.01 4.24 0.85
C ALA A 33 1.43 3.80 0.59
N VAL A 34 1.79 3.58 -0.68
CA VAL A 34 3.11 3.10 -1.09
C VAL A 34 3.85 4.09 -1.99
N ASN A 35 3.19 5.12 -2.50
CA ASN A 35 3.82 6.13 -3.36
C ASN A 35 3.28 7.54 -3.06
N PRO A 36 4.03 8.37 -2.31
CA PRO A 36 3.59 9.73 -2.01
C PRO A 36 3.49 10.63 -3.25
N GLY A 37 4.15 10.26 -4.35
CA GLY A 37 3.99 10.94 -5.65
C GLY A 37 2.56 10.82 -6.21
N PHE A 38 1.74 9.87 -5.76
CA PHE A 38 0.34 9.77 -6.19
C PHE A 38 -0.55 10.90 -5.65
N ALA A 39 -0.18 11.53 -4.53
CA ALA A 39 -1.02 12.47 -3.81
C ALA A 39 -1.56 13.60 -4.71
N GLY A 40 -2.88 13.77 -4.74
CA GLY A 40 -3.59 14.83 -5.45
C GLY A 40 -3.60 14.72 -6.98
N THR A 41 -3.17 13.59 -7.54
CA THR A 41 -3.11 13.39 -9.01
C THR A 41 -4.51 13.25 -9.65
N SER A 42 -5.50 12.78 -8.88
CA SER A 42 -6.89 12.56 -9.32
C SER A 42 -7.70 13.85 -9.56
N ASN A 43 -7.14 15.04 -9.27
CA ASN A 43 -7.85 16.33 -9.33
C ASN A 43 -9.21 16.32 -8.57
N ALA A 44 -9.24 15.59 -7.45
CA ALA A 44 -10.40 15.35 -6.60
C ALA A 44 -9.94 15.30 -5.13
N TYR A 45 -10.90 15.33 -4.20
CA TYR A 45 -10.70 14.84 -2.84
C TYR A 45 -11.07 13.37 -2.83
N CYS A 46 -10.11 12.49 -2.60
CA CYS A 46 -10.31 11.04 -2.68
C CYS A 46 -9.96 10.38 -1.36
N GLY A 47 -10.91 9.67 -0.76
CA GLY A 47 -10.69 8.81 0.40
C GLY A 47 -10.82 7.35 0.01
N THR A 48 -9.99 6.48 0.58
CA THR A 48 -10.07 5.02 0.41
C THR A 48 -9.86 4.32 1.74
N LEU A 49 -10.78 3.42 2.08
CA LEU A 49 -10.70 2.51 3.21
C LEU A 49 -10.56 1.08 2.67
N ILE A 50 -9.59 0.32 3.17
CA ILE A 50 -9.41 -1.10 2.86
C ILE A 50 -9.30 -1.87 4.18
N SER A 51 -10.00 -3.00 4.27
CA SER A 51 -9.88 -3.95 5.37
C SER A 51 -9.61 -5.32 4.79
N ARG A 52 -8.57 -5.98 5.28
CA ARG A 52 -8.10 -7.27 4.79
C ARG A 52 -7.94 -8.23 5.94
N GLN A 53 -8.45 -9.44 5.77
CA GLN A 53 -8.12 -10.61 6.59
C GLN A 53 -7.39 -11.61 5.72
N GLN A 54 -6.12 -11.84 6.04
CA GLN A 54 -5.27 -12.75 5.28
C GLN A 54 -5.21 -14.12 5.96
N TRP A 55 -5.13 -15.18 5.16
CA TRP A 55 -5.04 -16.57 5.62
C TRP A 55 -6.07 -16.90 6.70
N MET A 56 -7.34 -16.64 6.41
CA MET A 56 -8.45 -16.98 7.29
C MET A 56 -8.42 -18.46 7.66
N GLY A 57 -8.93 -18.81 8.84
CA GLY A 57 -8.85 -20.18 9.38
C GLY A 57 -7.66 -20.40 10.31
N PHE A 58 -6.64 -19.54 10.29
CA PHE A 58 -5.61 -19.49 11.33
C PHE A 58 -6.03 -18.63 12.52
N GLU A 59 -5.70 -19.08 13.74
CA GLU A 59 -5.79 -18.23 14.92
C GLU A 59 -4.67 -17.18 14.90
N GLY A 60 -5.01 -15.90 15.15
CA GLY A 60 -4.07 -14.79 15.04
C GLY A 60 -3.68 -14.43 13.61
N ASN A 61 -4.53 -14.76 12.62
CA ASN A 61 -4.28 -14.47 11.22
C ASN A 61 -4.09 -12.96 10.96
N PRO A 62 -3.30 -12.55 9.95
CA PRO A 62 -3.05 -11.13 9.70
C PRO A 62 -4.33 -10.35 9.38
N GLN A 63 -4.55 -9.24 10.08
CA GLN A 63 -5.65 -8.31 9.85
C GLN A 63 -5.12 -6.90 9.65
N THR A 64 -5.33 -6.37 8.44
CA THR A 64 -4.82 -5.06 8.06
C THR A 64 -5.97 -4.13 7.69
N ASN A 65 -6.00 -2.96 8.33
CA ASN A 65 -6.91 -1.86 8.01
C ASN A 65 -6.12 -0.66 7.54
N LEU A 66 -6.55 -0.08 6.44
CA LEU A 66 -5.91 1.07 5.82
C LEU A 66 -6.95 2.13 5.52
N PHE A 67 -6.68 3.35 5.95
CA PHE A 67 -7.38 4.54 5.52
C PHE A 67 -6.41 5.48 4.81
N SER A 68 -6.79 5.98 3.65
CA SER A 68 -6.04 6.98 2.89
C SER A 68 -6.95 8.10 2.43
N LEU A 69 -6.40 9.31 2.37
CA LEU A 69 -7.09 10.50 1.90
C LEU A 69 -6.09 11.36 1.13
N ASP A 70 -6.40 11.75 -0.10
CA ASP A 70 -5.59 12.69 -0.86
C ASP A 70 -6.42 13.79 -1.51
N ALA A 71 -5.77 14.93 -1.74
CA ALA A 71 -6.38 16.09 -2.34
C ALA A 71 -5.36 16.86 -3.17
N LYS A 72 -5.84 17.38 -4.30
CA LYS A 72 -5.08 18.40 -5.04
C LYS A 72 -5.19 19.74 -4.32
N ILE A 73 -4.04 20.37 -4.11
CA ILE A 73 -3.95 21.72 -3.53
C ILE A 73 -3.20 22.66 -4.46
N ARG A 74 -3.48 23.95 -4.32
CA ARG A 74 -2.74 25.03 -4.98
C ARG A 74 -2.37 26.07 -3.92
N PRO A 75 -1.34 25.79 -3.10
CA PRO A 75 -0.94 26.70 -2.03
C PRO A 75 -0.51 28.07 -2.58
N PHE A 76 -0.01 28.11 -3.82
CA PHE A 76 0.35 29.31 -4.56
C PHE A 76 -0.09 29.19 -6.03
N ASP A 77 -0.42 30.31 -6.69
CA ASP A 77 -0.97 30.33 -8.06
C ASP A 77 -0.14 29.57 -9.12
N ARG A 78 1.17 29.39 -8.88
CA ARG A 78 2.10 28.71 -9.79
C ARG A 78 2.48 27.29 -9.36
N PHE A 79 2.07 26.85 -8.17
CA PHE A 79 2.47 25.58 -7.60
C PHE A 79 1.25 24.64 -7.54
N ASN A 80 1.16 23.75 -8.53
CA ASN A 80 0.23 22.64 -8.46
C ASN A 80 0.84 21.57 -7.56
N SER A 81 0.11 21.15 -6.55
CA SER A 81 0.59 20.17 -5.58
C SER A 81 -0.54 19.24 -5.14
N GLY A 82 -0.18 18.20 -4.43
CA GLY A 82 -1.10 17.33 -3.72
C GLY A 82 -0.64 17.12 -2.28
N VAL A 83 -1.61 16.84 -1.43
CA VAL A 83 -1.36 16.36 -0.06
C VAL A 83 -2.07 15.04 0.13
N GLY A 84 -1.52 14.21 1.00
CA GLY A 84 -2.07 12.90 1.34
C GLY A 84 -1.93 12.60 2.82
N LEU A 85 -2.84 11.79 3.34
CA LEU A 85 -2.80 11.16 4.64
C LEU A 85 -2.98 9.66 4.42
N THR A 86 -2.16 8.85 5.09
CA THR A 86 -2.34 7.40 5.16
C THR A 86 -2.24 6.97 6.61
N ILE A 87 -3.22 6.20 7.08
CA ILE A 87 -3.25 5.58 8.39
C ILE A 87 -3.41 4.09 8.16
N MET A 88 -2.56 3.29 8.80
CA MET A 88 -2.60 1.85 8.71
C MET A 88 -2.52 1.26 10.11
N GLN A 89 -3.36 0.25 10.35
CA GLN A 89 -3.26 -0.63 11.50
C GLN A 89 -3.15 -2.05 10.99
N ASP A 90 -2.18 -2.78 11.51
CA ASP A 90 -1.91 -4.16 11.13
C ASP A 90 -1.71 -5.01 12.38
N GLU A 91 -2.33 -6.18 12.41
CA GLU A 91 -2.25 -7.11 13.54
C GLU A 91 -1.88 -8.49 13.00
N ILE A 92 -0.78 -9.06 13.49
CA ILE A 92 -0.26 -10.36 13.08
C ILE A 92 0.10 -11.13 14.36
N GLY A 93 -0.73 -12.10 14.75
CA GLY A 93 -0.57 -12.81 16.01
C GLY A 93 -0.44 -11.84 17.19
N PRO A 94 0.65 -11.88 17.97
CA PRO A 94 0.88 -10.99 19.12
C PRO A 94 1.39 -9.59 18.73
N GLU A 95 1.67 -9.34 17.45
CA GLU A 95 2.24 -8.07 16.97
C GLU A 95 1.15 -7.11 16.49
N LYS A 96 1.21 -5.86 16.95
CA LYS A 96 0.36 -4.76 16.49
C LYS A 96 1.22 -3.65 15.93
N THR A 97 0.91 -3.22 14.73
CA THR A 97 1.60 -2.14 14.05
C THR A 97 0.60 -1.02 13.77
N PHE A 98 0.97 0.19 14.14
CA PHE A 98 0.24 1.40 13.75
C PHE A 98 1.18 2.32 12.98
N SER A 99 0.72 2.84 11.85
CA SER A 99 1.45 3.88 11.13
C SER A 99 0.53 5.00 10.68
N ALA A 100 1.04 6.22 10.70
CA ALA A 100 0.36 7.39 10.19
C ALA A 100 1.35 8.28 9.46
N LYS A 101 1.07 8.58 8.19
CA LYS A 101 1.96 9.29 7.27
C LYS A 101 1.25 10.44 6.59
N LEU A 102 1.95 11.55 6.45
CA LEU A 102 1.54 12.70 5.64
C LEU A 102 2.41 12.78 4.40
N ALA A 103 1.78 12.90 3.25
CA ALA A 103 2.43 13.03 1.96
C ALA A 103 2.25 14.45 1.40
N TYR A 104 3.28 14.95 0.74
CA TYR A 104 3.23 16.14 -0.10
C TYR A 104 3.84 15.82 -1.46
N ALA A 105 3.16 16.21 -2.53
CA ALA A 105 3.63 15.99 -3.89
C ALA A 105 3.60 17.26 -4.71
N TYR A 106 4.67 17.52 -5.45
CA TYR A 106 4.74 18.60 -6.42
C TYR A 106 4.39 18.09 -7.82
N HIS A 107 3.50 18.80 -8.51
CA HIS A 107 3.01 18.41 -9.83
C HIS A 107 3.56 19.29 -10.94
N LYS A 108 4.08 18.65 -11.99
CA LYS A 108 4.56 19.30 -13.21
C LYS A 108 4.00 18.58 -14.43
N THR A 109 3.27 19.31 -15.27
CA THR A 109 2.84 18.79 -16.57
C THR A 109 4.05 18.65 -17.50
N ILE A 110 4.25 17.46 -18.06
CA ILE A 110 5.32 17.15 -19.01
C ILE A 110 4.68 16.38 -20.17
N GLY A 111 4.81 16.91 -21.39
CA GLY A 111 4.17 16.33 -22.57
C GLY A 111 2.65 16.28 -22.41
N ASN A 112 2.08 15.08 -22.53
CA ASN A 112 0.65 14.81 -22.37
C ASN A 112 0.26 14.33 -20.95
N GLY A 113 1.21 14.25 -20.01
CA GLY A 113 0.98 13.73 -18.67
C GLY A 113 1.35 14.67 -17.54
N LEU A 114 1.03 14.24 -16.33
CA LEU A 114 1.37 14.89 -15.09
C LEU A 114 2.47 14.08 -14.41
N LEU A 115 3.67 14.63 -14.32
CA LEU A 115 4.72 14.11 -13.45
C LEU A 115 4.52 14.69 -12.05
N SER A 116 4.48 13.81 -11.07
CA SER A 116 4.34 14.14 -9.66
C SER A 116 5.51 13.54 -8.89
N VAL A 117 6.18 14.35 -8.07
CA VAL A 117 7.26 13.91 -7.19
C VAL A 117 6.85 14.26 -5.77
N GLY A 118 6.82 13.26 -4.90
CA GLY A 118 6.35 13.39 -3.54
C GLY A 118 7.30 12.84 -2.51
N VAL A 119 7.12 13.36 -1.31
CA VAL A 119 7.77 12.92 -0.08
C VAL A 119 6.69 12.64 0.95
N GLU A 120 6.92 11.68 1.82
CA GLU A 120 6.09 11.44 2.99
C GLU A 120 6.94 11.40 4.25
N GLY A 121 6.32 11.78 5.35
CA GLY A 121 6.87 11.64 6.68
C GLY A 121 5.78 11.25 7.66
N GLY A 122 6.13 10.44 8.64
CA GLY A 122 5.14 9.89 9.55
C GLY A 122 5.75 9.22 10.78
N VAL A 123 4.86 8.57 11.50
CA VAL A 123 5.21 7.73 12.65
C VAL A 123 4.90 6.28 12.36
N TYR A 124 5.73 5.40 12.90
CA TYR A 124 5.57 3.97 12.86
C TYR A 124 5.73 3.43 14.28
N ASN A 125 4.67 2.85 14.82
CA ASN A 125 4.63 2.26 16.14
C ASN A 125 4.51 0.75 16.00
N LYS A 126 5.38 0.02 16.70
CA LYS A 126 5.31 -1.43 16.81
C LYS A 126 5.08 -1.78 18.27
N ASN A 127 4.04 -2.55 18.52
CA ASN A 127 3.70 -3.11 19.81
C ASN A 127 3.71 -4.64 19.69
N ILE A 128 4.21 -5.30 20.72
CA ILE A 128 4.20 -6.75 20.86
C ILE A 128 3.58 -7.07 22.20
N ASN A 129 2.55 -7.92 22.19
CA ASN A 129 1.88 -8.40 23.38
C ASN A 129 2.61 -9.60 24.00
N GLY A 130 2.35 -9.84 25.28
CA GLY A 130 2.89 -10.97 26.03
C GLY A 130 2.09 -12.28 25.89
N ASP A 131 0.97 -12.25 25.16
CA ASP A 131 0.07 -13.39 25.00
C ASP A 131 0.49 -14.22 23.77
N TRP A 132 1.47 -15.11 23.98
CA TRP A 132 1.99 -15.99 22.92
C TRP A 132 1.36 -17.37 22.97
N VAL A 133 1.00 -17.90 21.80
CA VAL A 133 0.63 -19.31 21.64
C VAL A 133 1.89 -20.08 21.26
N THR A 134 2.48 -20.81 22.20
CA THR A 134 3.62 -21.69 21.92
C THR A 134 3.16 -23.13 21.64
N GLY A 135 3.95 -23.90 20.88
CA GLY A 135 3.63 -25.29 20.61
C GLY A 135 3.50 -26.09 21.92
N GLY A 136 2.50 -26.97 22.01
CA GLY A 136 2.01 -27.60 23.26
C GLY A 136 3.01 -28.36 24.14
N PHE A 137 4.29 -28.44 23.76
CA PHE A 137 5.39 -28.91 24.61
C PHE A 137 6.05 -27.80 25.47
N PHE A 138 5.84 -26.52 25.15
CA PHE A 138 6.52 -25.36 25.76
C PHE A 138 5.62 -24.45 26.62
N GLY A 139 4.34 -24.79 26.81
CA GLY A 139 3.42 -24.03 27.67
C GLY A 139 3.02 -22.67 27.06
N ASP A 140 3.03 -21.60 27.88
CA ASP A 140 2.75 -20.21 27.47
C ASP A 140 4.02 -19.44 27.04
N GLY A 141 5.18 -20.12 26.95
CA GLY A 141 6.45 -19.49 26.60
C GLY A 141 7.07 -18.62 27.70
N SER A 142 6.48 -18.54 28.90
CA SER A 142 6.92 -17.64 29.99
C SER A 142 8.29 -17.97 30.60
N GLU A 143 8.83 -19.16 30.30
CA GLU A 143 10.15 -19.63 30.73
C GLU A 143 11.26 -19.30 29.72
N ASP A 144 10.94 -18.87 28.49
CA ASP A 144 11.92 -18.50 27.46
C ASP A 144 12.19 -16.98 27.48
N PRO A 145 13.39 -16.51 27.86
CA PRO A 145 13.75 -15.09 27.86
C PRO A 145 13.75 -14.43 26.47
N SER A 146 13.63 -15.21 25.40
CA SER A 146 13.52 -14.74 24.02
C SER A 146 12.07 -14.42 23.63
N ILE A 147 11.09 -14.87 24.40
CA ILE A 147 9.66 -14.61 24.18
C ILE A 147 9.24 -13.41 25.06
N PRO A 148 8.72 -12.32 24.47
CA PRO A 148 8.05 -11.23 25.19
C PRO A 148 6.98 -11.79 26.14
N ASN A 149 7.18 -11.68 27.46
CA ASN A 149 6.20 -12.11 28.45
C ASN A 149 5.40 -10.93 29.05
N GLY A 150 5.38 -9.82 28.32
CA GLY A 150 4.70 -8.59 28.67
C GLY A 150 4.66 -7.65 27.47
N GLU A 151 3.80 -6.64 27.56
CA GLU A 151 3.66 -5.66 26.49
C GLU A 151 4.95 -4.83 26.34
N ALA A 152 5.41 -4.72 25.11
CA ALA A 152 6.52 -3.86 24.75
C ALA A 152 6.10 -3.04 23.52
N SER A 153 6.40 -1.75 23.52
CA SER A 153 6.11 -0.88 22.38
C SER A 153 7.24 0.10 22.15
N ASP A 154 7.45 0.46 20.88
CA ASP A 154 8.37 1.51 20.50
C ASP A 154 7.80 2.32 19.33
N LEU A 155 8.19 3.59 19.24
CA LEU A 155 7.72 4.54 18.25
C LEU A 155 8.93 5.12 17.51
N SER A 156 8.87 5.08 16.19
CA SER A 156 9.91 5.66 15.34
C SER A 156 9.32 6.57 14.29
N PHE A 157 10.18 7.45 13.75
CA PHE A 157 9.84 8.30 12.63
C PHE A 157 10.23 7.63 11.33
N ASP A 158 9.34 7.74 10.35
CA ASP A 158 9.53 7.18 9.02
C ASP A 158 9.47 8.27 7.93
N LEU A 159 10.24 8.06 6.86
CA LEU A 159 10.27 8.89 5.66
C LEU A 159 10.14 8.01 4.41
N GLY A 160 9.45 8.54 3.41
CA GLY A 160 9.30 7.90 2.11
C GLY A 160 9.39 8.92 0.97
N VAL A 161 9.68 8.44 -0.23
CA VAL A 161 9.74 9.25 -1.45
C VAL A 161 9.12 8.50 -2.62
N GLY A 162 8.60 9.23 -3.59
CA GLY A 162 8.00 8.62 -4.76
C GLY A 162 7.90 9.56 -5.95
N ALA A 163 7.95 8.98 -7.13
CA ALA A 163 7.60 9.62 -8.38
C ALA A 163 6.44 8.87 -9.01
N TYR A 164 5.50 9.61 -9.58
CA TYR A 164 4.32 9.08 -10.24
C TYR A 164 4.03 9.89 -11.49
N TYR A 165 3.87 9.22 -12.62
CA TYR A 165 3.53 9.83 -13.89
C TYR A 165 2.20 9.26 -14.37
N VAL A 166 1.26 10.14 -14.72
CA VAL A 166 -0.07 9.75 -15.16
C VAL A 166 -0.51 10.54 -16.39
N THR A 167 -1.16 9.84 -17.30
CA THR A 167 -1.80 10.38 -18.50
C THR A 167 -3.28 9.97 -18.50
N THR A 168 -4.01 10.27 -19.57
CA THR A 168 -5.38 9.77 -19.77
C THR A 168 -5.41 8.23 -19.88
N ASP A 169 -4.37 7.63 -20.47
CA ASP A 169 -4.41 6.22 -20.86
C ASP A 169 -3.58 5.32 -19.94
N TYR A 170 -2.51 5.84 -19.33
CA TYR A 170 -1.61 5.02 -18.52
C TYR A 170 -1.01 5.77 -17.34
N TYR A 171 -0.50 5.00 -16.39
CA TYR A 171 0.29 5.49 -15.27
C TYR A 171 1.50 4.59 -15.01
N VAL A 172 2.55 5.19 -14.45
CA VAL A 172 3.74 4.50 -13.95
C VAL A 172 4.19 5.20 -12.68
N GLY A 173 4.64 4.43 -11.70
CA GLY A 173 5.17 4.94 -10.44
C GLY A 173 6.36 4.15 -9.95
N ILE A 174 7.27 4.85 -9.29
CA ILE A 174 8.38 4.26 -8.52
C ILE A 174 8.45 4.98 -7.19
N SER A 175 8.67 4.24 -6.11
CA SER A 175 8.76 4.80 -4.76
C SER A 175 9.56 3.93 -3.82
N SER A 176 9.91 4.51 -2.67
CA SER A 176 10.51 3.79 -1.56
C SER A 176 9.94 4.30 -0.24
N THR A 177 9.58 3.35 0.64
CA THR A 177 9.14 3.59 2.02
C THR A 177 10.26 3.18 2.98
N HIS A 178 10.17 3.56 4.25
CA HIS A 178 11.13 3.12 5.27
C HIS A 178 12.55 3.61 5.00
N LEU A 179 12.70 4.85 4.52
CA LEU A 179 14.02 5.42 4.20
C LEU A 179 14.90 5.55 5.43
N THR A 180 14.31 5.82 6.60
CA THR A 180 15.01 5.93 7.88
C THR A 180 15.45 4.58 8.44
N VAL A 181 14.97 3.47 7.86
CA VAL A 181 15.16 2.10 8.36
C VAL A 181 14.88 2.05 9.88
N PRO A 182 13.64 2.34 10.31
CA PRO A 182 13.29 2.38 11.73
C PRO A 182 13.79 1.15 12.48
N SER A 183 14.63 1.38 13.49
CA SER A 183 14.99 0.37 14.48
C SER A 183 14.14 0.63 15.71
N LEU A 184 13.30 -0.34 16.04
CA LEU A 184 12.35 -0.32 17.13
C LEU A 184 12.82 -1.35 18.15
N SER A 185 12.94 -0.94 19.41
CA SER A 185 13.32 -1.83 20.50
C SER A 185 12.40 -1.62 21.69
N GLY A 186 11.72 -2.67 22.12
CA GLY A 186 10.88 -2.64 23.30
C GLY A 186 11.41 -3.60 24.36
N LYS A 187 11.29 -3.20 25.63
CA LYS A 187 11.62 -4.07 26.78
C LYS A 187 10.34 -4.50 27.47
N ALA A 188 10.12 -5.80 27.56
CA ALA A 188 9.18 -6.43 28.46
C ALA A 188 9.89 -6.78 29.79
N THR A 189 9.14 -7.31 30.76
CA THR A 189 9.62 -7.60 32.11
C THR A 189 10.82 -8.56 32.14
N ARG A 190 10.91 -9.54 31.23
CA ARG A 190 12.01 -10.52 31.16
C ARG A 190 12.65 -10.67 29.79
N SER A 191 12.30 -9.84 28.83
CA SER A 191 12.68 -10.00 27.43
C SER A 191 12.69 -8.66 26.72
N SER A 192 13.37 -8.58 25.58
CA SER A 192 13.39 -7.41 24.73
C SER A 192 13.26 -7.84 23.29
N PHE A 193 12.48 -7.11 22.50
CA PHE A 193 12.48 -7.28 21.06
C PHE A 193 13.33 -6.20 20.42
N GLU A 194 14.02 -6.58 19.35
CA GLU A 194 14.62 -5.64 18.39
C GLU A 194 14.00 -5.92 17.04
N TYR A 195 13.45 -4.88 16.44
CA TYR A 195 12.72 -4.94 15.19
C TYR A 195 13.28 -3.86 14.28
N SER A 196 13.88 -4.24 13.15
CA SER A 196 14.38 -3.29 12.15
C SER A 196 13.56 -3.41 10.89
N LEU A 197 12.87 -2.32 10.56
CA LEU A 197 11.99 -2.27 9.41
C LEU A 197 12.81 -2.16 8.13
N ALA A 198 12.62 -3.10 7.21
CA ALA A 198 13.35 -3.11 5.94
C ALA A 198 12.87 -1.99 5.02
N ARG A 199 13.81 -1.37 4.31
CA ARG A 199 13.48 -0.42 3.24
C ARG A 199 12.78 -1.15 2.10
N HIS A 200 11.59 -0.70 1.74
CA HIS A 200 10.85 -1.26 0.61
C HIS A 200 10.94 -0.34 -0.61
N PHE A 201 10.93 -0.99 -1.77
CA PHE A 201 10.92 -0.37 -3.09
C PHE A 201 9.68 -0.86 -3.83
N TYR A 202 9.01 0.09 -4.48
CA TYR A 202 7.78 -0.16 -5.21
C TYR A 202 7.93 0.29 -6.64
N VAL A 203 7.44 -0.53 -7.56
CA VAL A 203 7.23 -0.18 -8.96
C VAL A 203 5.81 -0.54 -9.33
N MET A 204 5.09 0.37 -9.95
CA MET A 204 3.72 0.13 -10.40
C MET A 204 3.50 0.70 -11.78
N GLY A 205 2.58 0.09 -12.52
CA GLY A 205 2.12 0.66 -13.79
C GLY A 205 0.82 0.04 -14.25
N GLY A 206 0.08 0.77 -15.06
CA GLY A 206 -1.16 0.26 -15.64
C GLY A 206 -1.62 1.08 -16.83
N TYR A 207 -2.54 0.51 -17.60
CA TYR A 207 -3.05 1.07 -18.84
C TYR A 207 -4.58 0.94 -18.88
N ASN A 208 -5.28 1.84 -19.55
CA ASN A 208 -6.71 1.79 -19.81
C ASN A 208 -6.93 1.46 -21.30
N ILE A 209 -7.36 0.26 -21.60
CA ILE A 209 -7.60 -0.23 -22.97
C ILE A 209 -9.09 -0.21 -23.26
N SER A 210 -9.55 0.79 -24.01
CA SER A 210 -10.92 0.86 -24.52
C SER A 210 -11.01 0.13 -25.86
N PHE A 211 -11.47 -1.13 -25.85
CA PHE A 211 -11.52 -1.96 -27.06
C PHE A 211 -12.91 -2.02 -27.70
N SER A 212 -13.98 -1.89 -26.92
CA SER A 212 -15.36 -1.82 -27.39
C SER A 212 -16.19 -1.10 -26.35
N SER A 213 -16.98 -0.09 -26.73
CA SER A 213 -17.90 0.54 -25.77
C SER A 213 -18.99 -0.47 -25.37
N PRO A 214 -19.30 -0.66 -24.07
CA PRO A 214 -18.92 0.16 -22.91
C PRO A 214 -17.80 -0.46 -22.03
N PHE A 215 -16.91 -1.27 -22.59
CA PHE A 215 -15.87 -2.02 -21.88
C PHE A 215 -14.50 -1.32 -21.90
N VAL A 216 -13.85 -1.30 -20.73
CA VAL A 216 -12.47 -0.84 -20.55
C VAL A 216 -11.68 -1.91 -19.79
N LEU A 217 -10.65 -2.47 -20.41
CA LEU A 217 -9.72 -3.38 -19.75
C LEU A 217 -8.57 -2.58 -19.13
N LYS A 218 -8.31 -2.78 -17.84
CA LYS A 218 -7.30 -2.09 -17.06
C LYS A 218 -6.23 -3.08 -16.56
N PRO A 219 -5.28 -3.50 -17.42
CA PRO A 219 -4.14 -4.28 -16.96
C PRO A 219 -3.24 -3.41 -16.07
N SER A 220 -2.66 -4.01 -15.04
CA SER A 220 -1.63 -3.36 -14.22
C SER A 220 -0.64 -4.36 -13.65
N ILE A 221 0.53 -3.84 -13.31
CA ILE A 221 1.57 -4.57 -12.59
C ILE A 221 1.93 -3.77 -11.35
N PHE A 222 2.17 -4.50 -10.26
CA PHE A 222 2.61 -3.95 -8.99
C PHE A 222 3.73 -4.82 -8.45
N ILE A 223 4.87 -4.22 -8.15
CA ILE A 223 6.07 -4.89 -7.68
C ILE A 223 6.45 -4.25 -6.36
N LYS A 224 6.68 -5.10 -5.35
CA LYS A 224 7.17 -4.74 -4.03
C LYS A 224 8.44 -5.54 -3.74
N SER A 225 9.48 -4.88 -3.25
CA SER A 225 10.70 -5.59 -2.85
C SER A 225 11.46 -4.86 -1.76
N ASP A 226 12.04 -5.62 -0.83
CA ASP A 226 13.00 -5.13 0.17
C ASP A 226 14.45 -5.51 -0.19
N VAL A 227 14.70 -5.88 -1.46
CA VAL A 227 15.95 -6.45 -2.02
C VAL A 227 16.22 -7.89 -1.58
N SER A 228 15.66 -8.37 -0.48
CA SER A 228 15.78 -9.77 -0.03
C SER A 228 14.69 -10.68 -0.62
N SER A 229 13.49 -10.15 -0.74
CA SER A 229 12.31 -10.78 -1.33
C SER A 229 11.64 -9.80 -2.29
N THR A 230 11.05 -10.35 -3.35
CA THR A 230 10.33 -9.60 -4.36
C THR A 230 8.99 -10.26 -4.62
N GLN A 231 7.93 -9.47 -4.51
CA GLN A 231 6.57 -9.87 -4.84
C GLN A 231 6.09 -9.11 -6.08
N ILE A 232 5.42 -9.84 -6.97
CA ILE A 232 4.94 -9.32 -8.23
C ILE A 232 3.45 -9.69 -8.36
N ASP A 233 2.61 -8.67 -8.43
CA ASP A 233 1.18 -8.77 -8.68
C ASP A 233 0.91 -8.31 -10.12
N VAL A 234 0.31 -9.17 -10.92
CA VAL A 234 -0.22 -8.84 -12.25
C VAL A 234 -1.74 -8.84 -12.15
N ASN A 235 -2.35 -7.70 -12.43
CA ASN A 235 -3.79 -7.53 -12.33
C ASN A 235 -4.41 -7.31 -13.72
N ALA A 236 -5.61 -7.84 -13.92
CA ALA A 236 -6.45 -7.57 -15.07
C ALA A 236 -7.87 -7.24 -14.57
N LEU A 237 -8.28 -5.98 -14.74
CA LEU A 237 -9.59 -5.49 -14.31
C LEU A 237 -10.42 -5.08 -15.52
N LEU A 238 -11.58 -5.68 -15.73
CA LEU A 238 -12.54 -5.28 -16.75
C LEU A 238 -13.61 -4.39 -16.12
N GLU A 239 -13.76 -3.17 -16.63
CA GLU A 239 -14.81 -2.25 -16.25
C GLU A 239 -15.88 -2.19 -17.34
N TRP A 240 -17.14 -2.20 -16.92
CA TRP A 240 -18.33 -2.13 -17.77
C TRP A 240 -19.14 -0.89 -17.43
N ASN A 241 -19.32 -0.03 -18.44
CA ASN A 241 -20.15 1.16 -18.40
C ASN A 241 -19.80 2.10 -17.22
N GLU A 242 -18.53 2.16 -16.85
CA GLU A 242 -18.01 2.95 -15.72
C GLU A 242 -18.74 2.66 -14.39
N THR A 243 -19.47 1.55 -14.30
CA THR A 243 -20.36 1.25 -13.16
C THR A 243 -19.91 -0.02 -12.46
N VAL A 244 -19.71 -1.12 -13.18
CA VAL A 244 -19.33 -2.40 -12.58
C VAL A 244 -17.94 -2.77 -13.05
N TRP A 245 -17.13 -3.35 -12.17
CA TRP A 245 -15.86 -3.91 -12.55
C TRP A 245 -15.67 -5.29 -11.92
N GLY A 246 -14.91 -6.13 -12.63
CA GLY A 246 -14.52 -7.46 -12.20
C GLY A 246 -13.13 -7.78 -12.74
N GLY A 247 -12.37 -8.60 -12.05
CA GLY A 247 -11.00 -8.86 -12.45
C GLY A 247 -10.33 -9.98 -11.68
N PHE A 248 -9.07 -10.18 -12.05
CA PHE A 248 -8.20 -11.17 -11.46
C PHE A 248 -6.86 -10.53 -11.11
N THR A 249 -6.26 -11.01 -10.02
CA THR A 249 -4.88 -10.72 -9.65
C THR A 249 -4.13 -12.02 -9.56
N TYR A 250 -3.02 -12.12 -10.28
CA TYR A 250 -2.06 -13.20 -10.08
C TYR A 250 -0.84 -12.65 -9.35
N ARG A 251 -0.60 -13.17 -8.15
CA ARG A 251 0.56 -12.83 -7.33
C ARG A 251 1.54 -13.98 -7.39
N TYR A 252 2.70 -13.70 -7.97
CA TYR A 252 3.74 -14.70 -8.24
C TYR A 252 4.11 -15.48 -6.97
N GLU A 253 4.07 -16.81 -7.05
CA GLU A 253 4.38 -17.77 -5.97
C GLU A 253 3.57 -17.64 -4.66
N ASP A 254 2.53 -16.80 -4.63
CA ASP A 254 1.71 -16.61 -3.42
C ASP A 254 0.24 -16.96 -3.66
N ALA A 255 -0.47 -16.25 -4.55
CA ALA A 255 -1.92 -16.37 -4.66
C ALA A 255 -2.49 -16.04 -6.05
N VAL A 256 -3.66 -16.58 -6.33
CA VAL A 256 -4.56 -16.11 -7.39
C VAL A 256 -5.78 -15.52 -6.72
N ALA A 257 -6.19 -14.31 -7.09
CA ALA A 257 -7.34 -13.65 -6.51
C ALA A 257 -8.38 -13.27 -7.56
N ILE A 258 -9.64 -13.29 -7.15
CA ILE A 258 -10.77 -12.72 -7.87
C ILE A 258 -11.21 -11.44 -7.17
N LEU A 259 -11.57 -10.43 -7.94
CA LEU A 259 -12.07 -9.16 -7.40
C LEU A 259 -13.25 -8.65 -8.20
N ALA A 260 -14.19 -8.01 -7.51
CA ALA A 260 -15.35 -7.39 -8.12
C ALA A 260 -15.80 -6.18 -7.32
N GLY A 261 -16.47 -5.25 -7.99
CA GLY A 261 -16.98 -4.06 -7.34
C GLY A 261 -17.82 -3.18 -8.24
N VAL A 262 -18.29 -2.09 -7.65
CA VAL A 262 -19.29 -1.21 -8.26
C VAL A 262 -19.02 0.25 -7.86
N ASN A 263 -19.12 1.14 -8.85
CA ASN A 263 -19.33 2.57 -8.66
C ASN A 263 -20.83 2.76 -8.39
N VAL A 264 -21.19 3.17 -7.17
CA VAL A 264 -22.58 3.19 -6.70
C VAL A 264 -23.37 4.28 -7.44
N PRO A 265 -24.35 3.95 -8.31
CA PRO A 265 -25.01 4.95 -9.15
C PRO A 265 -25.79 6.02 -8.37
N MET A 266 -26.24 5.68 -7.14
CA MET A 266 -27.00 6.59 -6.29
C MET A 266 -26.12 7.63 -5.57
N ILE A 267 -24.81 7.40 -5.49
CA ILE A 267 -23.86 8.26 -4.77
C ILE A 267 -22.65 8.49 -5.67
N ASP A 268 -22.66 9.60 -6.42
CA ASP A 268 -21.57 9.94 -7.34
C ASP A 268 -20.21 9.98 -6.61
N GLY A 269 -19.23 9.31 -7.21
CA GLY A 269 -17.88 9.16 -6.65
C GLY A 269 -17.69 8.00 -5.66
N LEU A 270 -18.75 7.34 -5.18
CA LEU A 270 -18.65 6.19 -4.25
C LEU A 270 -18.35 4.89 -5.00
N LYS A 271 -17.39 4.13 -4.49
CA LYS A 271 -16.95 2.83 -5.00
C LYS A 271 -16.90 1.81 -3.88
N VAL A 272 -17.36 0.60 -4.15
CA VAL A 272 -17.26 -0.53 -3.23
C VAL A 272 -16.63 -1.69 -3.97
N GLY A 273 -15.66 -2.35 -3.34
CA GLY A 273 -14.93 -3.48 -3.90
C GLY A 273 -14.79 -4.61 -2.89
N VAL A 274 -14.74 -5.84 -3.39
CA VAL A 274 -14.41 -7.04 -2.62
C VAL A 274 -13.46 -7.90 -3.43
N SER A 275 -12.50 -8.53 -2.77
CA SER A 275 -11.64 -9.53 -3.39
C SER A 275 -11.42 -10.71 -2.47
N TYR A 276 -11.20 -11.86 -3.09
CA TYR A 276 -10.87 -13.10 -2.39
C TYR A 276 -9.65 -13.75 -3.03
N ASP A 277 -8.64 -14.03 -2.21
CA ASP A 277 -7.39 -14.65 -2.63
C ASP A 277 -7.42 -16.14 -2.31
N PHE A 278 -7.15 -16.95 -3.32
CA PHE A 278 -6.83 -18.35 -3.21
C PHE A 278 -5.32 -18.50 -3.08
N SER A 279 -4.87 -18.96 -1.91
CA SER A 279 -3.46 -19.27 -1.67
C SER A 279 -2.99 -20.35 -2.64
N THR A 280 -1.85 -20.15 -3.28
CA THR A 280 -1.20 -21.14 -4.18
C THR A 280 0.14 -21.61 -3.62
N SER A 281 0.63 -20.95 -2.57
CA SER A 281 1.81 -21.34 -1.82
C SER A 281 1.56 -22.58 -0.96
N ILE A 282 2.62 -23.06 -0.28
CA ILE A 282 2.57 -24.20 0.66
C ILE A 282 1.51 -23.98 1.76
N LEU A 283 1.19 -22.73 2.06
CA LEU A 283 0.17 -22.38 3.06
C LEU A 283 -1.25 -22.77 2.65
N ASN A 284 -1.51 -23.04 1.36
CA ASN A 284 -2.85 -23.38 0.86
C ASN A 284 -3.49 -24.58 1.59
N GLU A 285 -2.71 -25.54 2.08
CA GLU A 285 -3.23 -26.69 2.83
C GLU A 285 -3.73 -26.33 4.25
N TYR A 286 -3.45 -25.11 4.70
CA TYR A 286 -3.62 -24.69 6.09
C TYR A 286 -4.46 -23.41 6.27
N ASN A 287 -4.95 -22.79 5.18
CA ASN A 287 -5.81 -21.60 5.27
C ASN A 287 -7.00 -21.63 4.31
N ASP A 288 -8.04 -20.91 4.69
CA ASP A 288 -9.30 -20.71 3.97
C ASP A 288 -9.26 -19.45 3.08
N GLY A 289 -8.09 -19.09 2.55
CA GLY A 289 -7.89 -17.94 1.67
C GLY A 289 -7.80 -16.59 2.40
N SER A 290 -7.89 -15.49 1.64
CA SER A 290 -7.87 -14.12 2.20
C SER A 290 -9.02 -13.29 1.65
N LEU A 291 -9.70 -12.53 2.50
CA LEU A 291 -10.82 -11.67 2.12
C LEU A 291 -10.45 -10.21 2.31
N GLU A 292 -10.79 -9.37 1.34
CA GLU A 292 -10.50 -7.94 1.39
C GLU A 292 -11.70 -7.13 0.90
N PHE A 293 -12.05 -6.09 1.65
CA PHE A 293 -13.08 -5.12 1.33
C PHE A 293 -12.46 -3.76 1.07
N MET A 294 -13.00 -3.03 0.10
CA MET A 294 -12.60 -1.66 -0.22
C MET A 294 -13.82 -0.75 -0.33
N LEU A 295 -13.68 0.45 0.23
CA LEU A 295 -14.60 1.55 0.08
C LEU A 295 -13.82 2.78 -0.39
N GLY A 296 -14.15 3.31 -1.56
CA GLY A 296 -13.52 4.51 -2.12
C GLY A 296 -14.55 5.60 -2.32
N TYR A 297 -14.20 6.86 -2.07
CA TYR A 297 -15.04 8.01 -2.36
C TYR A 297 -14.21 9.15 -2.93
N CYS A 298 -14.56 9.63 -4.12
CA CYS A 298 -13.88 10.76 -4.77
C CYS A 298 -14.86 11.88 -5.11
N TYR A 299 -14.58 13.09 -4.61
CA TYR A 299 -15.31 14.31 -4.97
C TYR A 299 -14.47 15.19 -5.90
N PRO A 300 -14.85 15.38 -7.18
CA PRO A 300 -14.05 16.11 -8.16
C PRO A 300 -13.98 17.61 -7.84
N ILE A 301 -12.78 18.18 -7.93
CA ILE A 301 -12.57 19.62 -7.72
C ILE A 301 -12.97 20.35 -9.01
N LYS A 302 -14.14 21.00 -8.99
CA LYS A 302 -14.56 21.91 -10.06
C LYS A 302 -13.78 23.22 -9.95
N ASN A 303 -12.91 23.51 -10.91
CA ASN A 303 -12.28 24.83 -10.99
C ASN A 303 -13.38 25.86 -11.27
N PRO A 304 -13.53 26.94 -10.48
CA PRO A 304 -14.45 28.01 -10.83
C PRO A 304 -14.02 28.58 -12.18
N LEU A 305 -14.97 28.77 -13.10
CA LEU A 305 -14.72 29.42 -14.38
C LEU A 305 -14.03 30.77 -14.09
N LYS A 306 -12.86 31.01 -14.69
CA LYS A 306 -12.23 32.33 -14.62
C LYS A 306 -13.17 33.32 -15.30
N ILE A 307 -13.93 34.08 -14.52
CA ILE A 307 -14.70 35.21 -15.04
C ILE A 307 -13.68 36.23 -15.53
N GLN A 308 -13.41 36.24 -16.83
CA GLN A 308 -12.64 37.31 -17.46
C GLN A 308 -13.49 38.59 -17.40
N ARG A 309 -13.33 39.38 -16.33
CA ARG A 309 -13.83 40.76 -16.32
C ARG A 309 -12.91 41.57 -17.22
N TYR A 310 -13.37 41.88 -18.43
CA TYR A 310 -12.75 42.91 -19.25
C TYR A 310 -12.77 44.22 -18.45
N LYS A 311 -11.59 44.72 -18.10
CA LYS A 311 -11.44 46.07 -17.54
C LYS A 311 -11.79 47.04 -18.66
N SER A 312 -12.83 47.85 -18.42
CA SER A 312 -13.40 48.85 -19.34
C SER A 312 -12.40 49.46 -20.32
N VAL A 313 -12.76 49.46 -21.62
CA VAL A 313 -12.11 50.28 -22.65
C VAL A 313 -12.60 51.71 -22.48
N ARG A 314 -11.92 52.50 -21.65
CA ARG A 314 -11.99 53.96 -21.72
C ARG A 314 -10.57 54.50 -21.59
N PHE A 315 -10.30 55.50 -22.45
CA PHE A 315 -9.02 56.16 -22.73
C PHE A 315 -8.18 55.50 -23.83
N LEU A 316 -8.57 55.77 -25.08
CA LEU A 316 -7.70 56.42 -26.08
C LEU A 316 -8.59 57.26 -27.01
#